data_AF-A0A932SRA4-F1
#
_entry.id   AF-A0A932SRA4-F1
#
_cell.length_a   1.000
_cell.length_b   1.000
_cell.length_c   1.000
_cell.angle_alpha   90.00
_cell.angle_beta   90.00
_cell.angle_gamma   90.00
#
_symmetry.space_group_name_H-M   'P 1'
#
loop_
_entity.id
_entity.type
_entity.pdbx_description
1 polymer ?
#
loop_
_entity_poly.entity_id
_entity_poly.type
_entity_poly.pdbx_seq_one_letter_code
_entity_poly.pdbx_strand_id
1 'polypeptide(L)'
;MQPPEGGTTNRRAWRVENLSRTYSRLPLPNFVLLSTFSCHLHYSPHEHHDDSALHAPRRKRVGRRAGSDTPVVVKCGACGNCYWLDDAKQIARDTWWNSVLPPLDSEPDMEPTVDALFRRLDKWELIQDRAGRPKRAVVPTEHEYYEALEKGLATSPEQERDVRILAWWRRNDAFRNSGRPQDGRIDAASEVCRKNLEVLARLLVGEAEKVRLMRAEVLRELGEFESAKRILSQISSPDHREIVRQISSLCDSVETCVRELLPAQSQAARG
;
A
#
# COMPACT_ATOMS: atom_id res chain seq x y z
N MET A 1 19.18 45.45 28.25
CA MET A 1 19.38 44.06 27.78
C MET A 1 18.03 43.37 27.79
N GLN A 2 17.41 43.25 26.62
CA GLN A 2 16.16 42.51 26.43
C GLN A 2 16.47 41.01 26.26
N PRO A 3 15.63 40.10 26.77
CA PRO A 3 15.80 38.67 26.50
C PRO A 3 15.40 38.36 25.05
N PRO A 4 16.01 37.36 24.39
CA PRO A 4 15.61 36.97 23.05
C PRO A 4 14.23 36.32 23.08
N GLU A 5 13.37 36.79 22.20
CA GLU A 5 12.02 36.29 21.98
C GLU A 5 12.03 34.79 21.67
N GLY A 6 11.23 34.06 22.44
CA GLY A 6 11.06 32.62 22.31
C GLY A 6 10.50 32.26 20.94
N GLY A 7 11.34 31.65 20.11
CA GLY A 7 10.91 30.93 18.93
C GLY A 7 9.85 29.90 19.34
N THR A 8 8.65 30.08 18.82
CA THR A 8 7.55 29.13 18.90
C THR A 8 7.99 27.83 18.24
N THR A 9 8.53 26.91 19.04
CA THR A 9 8.72 25.52 18.65
C THR A 9 7.36 24.99 18.28
N ASN A 10 7.13 24.88 16.97
CA ASN A 10 5.98 24.27 16.35
C ASN A 10 5.92 22.82 16.86
N ARG A 11 5.15 22.59 17.93
CA ARG A 11 4.84 21.28 18.50
C ARG A 11 3.95 20.53 17.51
N ARG A 12 4.50 20.14 16.35
CA ARG A 12 3.95 19.06 15.55
C ARG A 12 4.49 17.77 16.16
N ALA A 13 3.72 17.25 17.12
CA ALA A 13 3.82 15.87 17.55
C ALA A 13 3.49 14.99 16.33
N TRP A 14 4.52 14.53 15.63
CA TRP A 14 4.36 13.58 14.54
C TRP A 14 4.09 12.21 15.14
N ARG A 15 2.84 11.74 15.05
CA ARG A 15 2.50 10.38 15.42
C ARG A 15 3.21 9.41 14.48
N VAL A 16 4.13 8.63 15.02
CA VAL A 16 4.55 7.33 14.47
C VAL A 16 3.39 6.34 14.71
N GLU A 17 2.18 6.71 14.31
CA GLU A 17 1.06 5.78 14.21
C GLU A 17 1.31 4.94 12.96
N ASN A 18 1.96 3.81 13.19
CA ASN A 18 1.39 2.56 12.69
C ASN A 18 1.30 2.42 11.17
N LEU A 19 2.45 2.56 10.49
CA LEU A 19 2.62 2.14 9.08
C LEU A 19 2.19 0.68 8.84
N SER A 20 2.05 -0.11 9.90
CA SER A 20 1.58 -1.50 9.87
C SER A 20 0.06 -1.66 10.03
N ARG A 21 -0.68 -0.68 10.56
CA ARG A 21 -2.16 -0.74 10.67
C ARG A 21 -2.88 -0.14 9.47
N THR A 22 -2.25 0.81 8.79
CA THR A 22 -2.87 1.46 7.62
C THR A 22 -3.08 0.47 6.49
N TYR A 23 -2.10 -0.33 6.09
CA TYR A 23 -2.28 -1.18 4.89
C TYR A 23 -3.34 -2.29 4.98
N SER A 24 -3.63 -2.85 6.17
CA SER A 24 -4.49 -4.05 6.29
C SER A 24 -5.98 -3.75 6.54
N ARG A 25 -6.36 -2.50 6.86
CA ARG A 25 -7.75 -2.12 7.22
C ARG A 25 -8.33 -0.99 6.38
N LEU A 26 -7.60 -0.51 5.38
CA LEU A 26 -8.12 0.58 4.57
C LEU A 26 -9.14 0.07 3.57
N PRO A 27 -10.29 0.74 3.44
CA PRO A 27 -11.17 0.48 2.32
C PRO A 27 -10.35 0.73 1.05
N LEU A 28 -10.23 -0.31 0.21
CA LEU A 28 -9.86 -0.08 -1.18
C LEU A 28 -10.83 0.97 -1.73
N PRO A 29 -10.36 1.97 -2.50
CA PRO A 29 -11.28 2.90 -3.11
C PRO A 29 -12.36 2.11 -3.89
N ASN A 30 -13.60 2.60 -3.90
CA ASN A 30 -14.64 2.00 -4.75
C ASN A 30 -14.32 2.37 -6.20
N PHE A 31 -13.97 1.40 -7.06
CA PHE A 31 -13.76 1.71 -8.47
C PHE A 31 -14.13 0.62 -9.45
N VAL A 32 -14.41 1.12 -10.66
CA VAL A 32 -14.80 0.41 -11.86
C VAL A 32 -13.67 0.57 -12.88
N LEU A 33 -13.13 -0.56 -13.36
CA LEU A 33 -12.07 -0.61 -14.39
C LEU A 33 -12.71 -0.86 -15.76
N LEU A 34 -12.18 -0.29 -16.85
CA LEU A 34 -12.58 -0.62 -18.22
C LEU A 34 -11.35 -1.04 -19.04
N SER A 35 -11.45 -2.06 -19.90
CA SER A 35 -10.28 -2.64 -20.59
C SER A 35 -10.51 -2.79 -22.10
N THR A 36 -9.43 -2.71 -22.89
CA THR A 36 -9.33 -3.46 -24.16
C THR A 36 -7.94 -4.12 -24.31
N PHE A 37 -7.98 -5.38 -24.76
CA PHE A 37 -7.00 -6.38 -25.25
C PHE A 37 -5.54 -6.47 -24.80
N SER A 38 -4.99 -5.47 -24.15
CA SER A 38 -3.66 -5.45 -23.55
C SER A 38 -3.74 -4.28 -22.59
N CYS A 39 -3.88 -4.52 -21.28
CA CYS A 39 -4.21 -3.46 -20.31
C CYS A 39 -3.15 -2.35 -20.29
N HIS A 40 -3.24 -1.40 -21.21
CA HIS A 40 -2.43 -0.17 -21.28
C HIS A 40 -3.12 1.00 -20.57
N LEU A 41 -4.27 0.75 -19.94
CA LEU A 41 -5.07 1.74 -19.23
C LEU A 41 -5.58 1.10 -17.94
N HIS A 42 -4.96 1.47 -16.83
CA HIS A 42 -5.42 1.16 -15.48
C HIS A 42 -6.12 2.41 -14.91
N TYR A 43 -7.04 2.28 -13.94
CA TYR A 43 -7.86 3.41 -13.46
C TYR A 43 -7.76 3.59 -11.94
N SER A 44 -7.86 4.83 -11.46
CA SER A 44 -7.87 5.19 -10.03
C SER A 44 -8.86 6.35 -9.78
N PRO A 45 -9.81 6.24 -8.83
CA PRO A 45 -10.59 7.38 -8.36
C PRO A 45 -9.84 8.07 -7.20
N HIS A 46 -9.90 9.41 -7.17
CA HIS A 46 -9.45 10.19 -6.03
C HIS A 46 -10.70 10.77 -5.32
N GLU A 47 -10.72 10.71 -3.99
CA GLU A 47 -11.72 11.41 -3.17
C GLU A 47 -11.53 12.92 -3.30
N HIS A 48 -12.57 13.68 -3.67
CA HIS A 48 -12.45 15.14 -3.80
C HIS A 48 -12.85 15.86 -2.51
N HIS A 49 -11.99 16.78 -2.06
CA HIS A 49 -12.40 18.02 -1.41
C HIS A 49 -12.53 19.10 -2.49
N ASP A 50 -13.60 19.88 -2.43
CA ASP A 50 -13.93 20.95 -3.38
C ASP A 50 -12.85 22.04 -3.43
N ASP A 51 -12.30 22.28 -4.61
CA ASP A 51 -11.65 23.54 -4.97
C ASP A 51 -12.05 23.86 -6.41
N SER A 52 -13.02 24.75 -6.55
CA SER A 52 -13.58 25.24 -7.81
C SER A 52 -12.60 26.16 -8.54
N ALA A 53 -12.08 25.75 -9.71
CA ALA A 53 -11.62 26.68 -10.75
C ALA A 53 -11.63 26.02 -12.13
N LEU A 54 -12.38 26.63 -13.05
CA LEU A 54 -12.52 26.30 -14.46
C LEU A 54 -11.24 26.69 -15.23
N HIS A 55 -10.52 25.70 -15.79
CA HIS A 55 -9.78 25.78 -17.07
C HIS A 55 -9.29 24.37 -17.48
N ALA A 56 -9.32 24.07 -18.79
CA ALA A 56 -9.03 22.76 -19.38
C ALA A 56 -7.65 22.17 -19.00
N PRO A 57 -7.49 20.86 -18.75
CA PRO A 57 -6.27 20.35 -18.13
C PRO A 57 -5.20 19.96 -19.16
N ARG A 58 -4.03 20.60 -19.03
CA ARG A 58 -2.75 19.96 -19.39
C ARG A 58 -2.59 18.69 -18.53
N ARG A 59 -2.11 17.60 -19.15
CA ARG A 59 -1.80 16.31 -18.51
C ARG A 59 -0.84 16.50 -17.34
N LYS A 60 -1.36 16.71 -16.12
CA LYS A 60 -0.55 16.68 -14.90
C LYS A 60 -0.49 15.23 -14.44
N ARG A 61 0.73 14.66 -14.35
CA ARG A 61 0.97 13.48 -13.53
C ARG A 61 0.46 13.81 -12.12
N VAL A 62 -0.29 12.90 -11.52
CA VAL A 62 -0.76 13.05 -10.14
C VAL A 62 0.49 13.15 -9.28
N GLY A 63 0.78 14.34 -8.76
CA GLY A 63 1.86 14.51 -7.79
C GLY A 63 1.49 13.75 -6.53
N ARG A 64 2.37 12.87 -6.06
CA ARG A 64 2.21 12.18 -4.78
C ARG A 64 1.88 13.22 -3.69
N ARG A 65 0.70 13.12 -3.08
CA ARG A 65 0.49 13.74 -1.77
C ARG A 65 1.29 12.92 -0.77
N ALA A 66 2.17 13.57 -0.03
CA ALA A 66 2.84 12.94 1.10
C ALA A 66 1.76 12.55 2.13
N GLY A 67 1.42 11.25 2.22
CA GLY A 67 0.60 10.71 3.30
C GLY A 67 -0.76 10.10 2.92
N SER A 68 -1.06 9.73 1.66
CA SER A 68 -2.22 8.88 1.42
C SER A 68 -1.85 7.41 1.64
N ASP A 69 -2.56 6.74 2.55
CA ASP A 69 -2.33 5.33 2.88
C ASP A 69 -2.87 4.34 1.82
N THR A 70 -3.18 4.82 0.62
CA THR A 70 -3.66 4.01 -0.49
C THR A 70 -2.58 3.03 -0.97
N PRO A 71 -2.93 1.75 -1.23
CA PRO A 71 -1.97 0.78 -1.74
C PRO A 71 -1.38 1.27 -3.06
N VAL A 72 -0.06 1.38 -3.10
CA VAL A 72 0.68 1.91 -4.26
C VAL A 72 0.62 0.95 -5.44
N VAL A 73 0.36 -0.34 -5.19
CA VAL A 73 0.22 -1.39 -6.20
C VAL A 73 -1.08 -2.17 -5.97
N VAL A 74 -1.84 -2.39 -7.05
CA VAL A 74 -3.11 -3.13 -7.02
C VAL A 74 -3.17 -4.14 -8.18
N LYS A 75 -3.98 -5.19 -8.04
CA LYS A 75 -4.24 -6.20 -9.07
C LYS A 75 -5.56 -5.92 -9.77
N CYS A 76 -5.53 -5.77 -11.09
CA CYS A 76 -6.74 -5.62 -11.90
C CYS A 76 -7.64 -6.86 -11.80
N GLY A 77 -8.90 -6.68 -11.38
CA GLY A 77 -9.85 -7.80 -11.29
C GLY A 77 -10.21 -8.41 -12.64
N ALA A 78 -10.03 -7.68 -13.75
CA ALA A 78 -10.36 -8.15 -15.09
C ALA A 78 -9.24 -8.97 -15.75
N CYS A 79 -8.00 -8.47 -15.78
CA CYS A 79 -6.88 -9.15 -16.44
C CYS A 79 -5.92 -9.88 -15.48
N GLY A 80 -6.03 -9.63 -14.18
CA GLY A 80 -5.17 -10.22 -13.17
C GLY A 80 -3.77 -9.61 -13.06
N ASN A 81 -3.40 -8.63 -13.89
CA ASN A 81 -2.09 -7.97 -13.80
C ASN A 81 -2.04 -6.95 -12.66
N CYS A 82 -0.89 -6.90 -11.98
CA CYS A 82 -0.56 -5.88 -11.00
C CYS A 82 -0.05 -4.60 -11.69
N TYR A 83 -0.37 -3.44 -11.13
CA TYR A 83 0.04 -2.14 -11.64
C TYR A 83 0.19 -1.11 -10.53
N TRP A 84 1.00 -0.08 -10.77
CA TRP A 84 1.12 1.08 -9.86
C TRP A 84 -0.14 1.94 -9.94
N LEU A 85 -0.74 2.25 -8.79
CA LEU A 85 -1.94 3.08 -8.73
C LEU A 85 -1.69 4.49 -9.30
N ASP A 86 -0.46 5.01 -9.17
CA ASP A 86 -0.04 6.30 -9.74
C ASP A 86 0.02 6.29 -11.29
N ASP A 87 0.23 5.12 -11.91
CA ASP A 87 0.25 4.94 -13.38
C ASP A 87 -1.16 4.75 -13.94
N ALA A 88 -2.16 4.61 -13.06
CA ALA A 88 -3.54 4.47 -13.45
C ALA A 88 -4.08 5.79 -14.00
N LYS A 89 -4.52 5.79 -15.26
CA LYS A 89 -5.20 6.90 -15.91
C LYS A 89 -6.59 7.09 -15.32
N GLN A 90 -6.86 8.28 -14.80
CA GLN A 90 -8.21 8.70 -14.38
C GLN A 90 -9.11 8.88 -15.61
N ILE A 91 -10.29 8.25 -15.62
CA ILE A 91 -11.26 8.40 -16.74
C ILE A 91 -12.64 8.92 -16.28
N ALA A 92 -13.06 8.71 -15.03
CA ALA A 92 -14.31 9.28 -14.53
C ALA A 92 -14.36 9.40 -12.99
N ARG A 93 -15.21 10.30 -12.47
CA ARG A 93 -15.56 10.42 -11.04
C ARG A 93 -16.81 9.57 -10.75
N ASP A 94 -16.91 9.00 -9.56
CA ASP A 94 -18.10 8.23 -9.10
C ASP A 94 -19.41 9.05 -9.16
N THR A 95 -19.33 10.38 -9.16
CA THR A 95 -20.49 11.26 -9.36
C THR A 95 -21.01 11.28 -10.79
N TRP A 96 -20.23 10.87 -11.79
CA TRP A 96 -20.67 10.83 -13.19
C TRP A 96 -21.73 9.75 -13.42
N TRP A 97 -21.66 8.61 -12.73
CA TRP A 97 -22.71 7.57 -12.80
C TRP A 97 -24.07 8.07 -12.32
N ASN A 98 -24.10 8.94 -11.30
CA ASN A 98 -25.34 9.50 -10.76
C ASN A 98 -25.82 10.77 -11.48
N SER A 99 -24.96 11.41 -12.29
CA SER A 99 -25.29 12.67 -12.98
C SER A 99 -25.59 12.51 -14.48
N VAL A 100 -25.29 11.34 -15.06
CA VAL A 100 -25.41 11.07 -16.51
C VAL A 100 -26.58 10.18 -16.86
N LEU A 101 -27.19 9.51 -15.89
CA LEU A 101 -28.55 9.05 -16.11
C LEU A 101 -29.43 10.30 -16.09
N PRO A 102 -29.99 10.73 -17.23
CA PRO A 102 -31.05 11.72 -17.17
C PRO A 102 -32.15 11.14 -16.27
N PRO A 103 -32.96 11.97 -15.59
CA PRO A 103 -34.26 11.51 -15.13
C PRO A 103 -34.92 10.73 -16.27
N LEU A 104 -35.54 9.59 -15.95
CA LEU A 104 -36.09 8.61 -16.91
C LEU A 104 -37.07 9.20 -17.96
N ASP A 105 -37.36 10.49 -17.85
CA ASP A 105 -38.39 11.25 -18.58
C ASP A 105 -37.79 12.29 -19.56
N SER A 106 -36.47 12.29 -19.82
CA SER A 106 -35.81 13.25 -20.73
C SER A 106 -35.74 12.71 -22.16
N GLU A 107 -36.18 13.52 -23.14
CA GLU A 107 -36.45 13.18 -24.55
C GLU A 107 -35.31 12.55 -25.39
N PRO A 108 -35.63 11.89 -26.54
CA PRO A 108 -34.80 10.85 -27.18
C PRO A 108 -33.68 11.32 -28.13
N ASP A 109 -33.51 12.61 -28.40
CA ASP A 109 -32.66 13.06 -29.51
C ASP A 109 -31.25 13.49 -29.08
N MET A 110 -30.38 12.48 -29.02
CA MET A 110 -28.93 12.52 -29.33
C MET A 110 -27.98 13.33 -28.45
N GLU A 111 -27.52 12.69 -27.37
CA GLU A 111 -26.08 12.46 -27.17
C GLU A 111 -25.85 10.94 -27.14
N PRO A 112 -24.69 10.43 -27.63
CA PRO A 112 -24.42 9.00 -27.53
C PRO A 112 -24.45 8.63 -26.05
N THR A 113 -25.46 7.86 -25.66
CA THR A 113 -25.55 7.33 -24.30
C THR A 113 -24.21 6.66 -23.97
N VAL A 114 -23.81 6.74 -22.71
CA VAL A 114 -22.64 6.01 -22.21
C VAL A 114 -22.71 4.53 -22.63
N ASP A 115 -23.93 3.99 -22.68
CA ASP A 115 -24.27 2.72 -23.31
C ASP A 115 -23.92 2.61 -24.81
N ALA A 116 -24.14 3.62 -25.64
CA ALA A 116 -23.71 3.64 -27.03
C ALA A 116 -22.18 3.77 -27.19
N LEU A 117 -21.51 4.54 -26.33
CA LEU A 117 -20.04 4.62 -26.27
C LEU A 117 -19.41 3.30 -25.81
N PHE A 118 -20.06 2.57 -24.88
CA PHE A 118 -19.60 1.28 -24.36
C PHE A 118 -20.03 0.08 -25.19
N ARG A 119 -21.20 0.10 -25.86
CA ARG A 119 -21.60 -0.90 -26.86
C ARG A 119 -20.65 -0.88 -28.06
N ARG A 120 -20.09 0.29 -28.40
CA ARG A 120 -19.04 0.43 -29.41
C ARG A 120 -17.73 -0.27 -29.04
N LEU A 121 -17.56 -0.70 -27.78
CA LEU A 121 -16.35 -1.36 -27.30
C LEU A 121 -16.42 -2.90 -27.29
N ASP A 122 -17.52 -3.53 -27.71
CA ASP A 122 -17.71 -5.00 -27.85
C ASP A 122 -17.27 -5.88 -26.66
N LYS A 123 -16.98 -5.30 -25.49
CA LYS A 123 -16.27 -6.00 -24.39
C LYS A 123 -16.84 -5.73 -23.00
N TRP A 124 -18.01 -5.13 -22.91
CA TRP A 124 -18.61 -4.77 -21.63
C TRP A 124 -18.81 -5.97 -20.70
N GLU A 125 -19.21 -7.12 -21.24
CA GLU A 125 -19.40 -8.38 -20.47
C GLU A 125 -18.11 -8.89 -19.80
N LEU A 126 -16.93 -8.61 -20.36
CA LEU A 126 -15.63 -9.08 -19.80
C LEU A 126 -15.24 -8.37 -18.51
N ILE A 127 -15.80 -7.18 -18.31
CA ILE A 127 -15.46 -6.23 -17.25
C ILE A 127 -16.41 -6.39 -16.05
N GLN A 128 -17.55 -7.04 -16.27
CA GLN A 128 -18.52 -7.33 -15.23
C GLN A 128 -18.23 -8.68 -14.56
N ASP A 129 -18.59 -8.81 -13.29
CA ASP A 129 -18.73 -10.09 -12.63
C ASP A 129 -20.03 -10.78 -13.07
N ARG A 130 -20.31 -11.97 -12.54
CA ARG A 130 -21.53 -12.73 -12.88
C ARG A 130 -22.83 -11.98 -12.55
N ALA A 131 -22.78 -10.92 -11.74
CA ALA A 131 -23.91 -10.11 -11.35
C ALA A 131 -23.99 -8.77 -12.12
N GLY A 132 -23.20 -8.61 -13.19
CA GLY A 132 -23.18 -7.36 -13.96
C GLY A 132 -22.42 -6.23 -13.28
N ARG A 133 -21.70 -6.48 -12.18
CA ARG A 133 -20.98 -5.43 -11.45
C ARG A 133 -19.55 -5.32 -11.96
N PRO A 134 -18.98 -4.12 -12.08
CA PRO A 134 -17.61 -4.00 -12.55
C PRO A 134 -16.59 -4.68 -11.64
N LYS A 135 -15.64 -5.40 -12.24
CA LYS A 135 -14.52 -6.03 -11.54
C LYS A 135 -13.61 -4.95 -10.95
N ARG A 136 -13.52 -4.94 -9.62
CA ARG A 136 -12.70 -4.00 -8.85
C ARG A 136 -11.24 -4.43 -8.87
N ALA A 137 -10.28 -3.50 -8.75
CA ALA A 137 -8.94 -3.97 -8.37
C ALA A 137 -8.95 -4.43 -6.92
N VAL A 138 -8.05 -5.36 -6.66
CA VAL A 138 -7.90 -6.01 -5.36
C VAL A 138 -6.46 -5.84 -4.91
N VAL A 139 -6.21 -5.93 -3.61
CA VAL A 139 -4.85 -6.01 -3.09
C VAL A 139 -4.24 -7.34 -3.56
N PRO A 140 -3.05 -7.33 -4.20
CA PRO A 140 -2.36 -8.56 -4.58
C PRO A 140 -2.05 -9.45 -3.38
N THR A 141 -2.06 -10.75 -3.60
CA THR A 141 -1.49 -11.73 -2.66
C THR A 141 0.04 -11.64 -2.65
N GLU A 142 0.69 -12.26 -1.67
CA GLU A 142 2.16 -12.35 -1.62
C GLU A 142 2.75 -12.90 -2.92
N HIS A 143 2.19 -14.01 -3.43
CA HIS A 143 2.67 -14.65 -4.64
C HIS A 143 2.51 -13.76 -5.89
N GLU A 144 1.40 -13.03 -5.98
CA GLU A 144 1.13 -12.13 -7.10
C GLU A 144 2.09 -10.93 -7.14
N TYR A 145 2.60 -10.49 -5.98
CA TYR A 145 3.68 -9.50 -5.97
C TYR A 145 4.99 -10.07 -6.53
N TYR A 146 5.30 -11.34 -6.25
CA TYR A 146 6.49 -11.99 -6.81
C TYR A 146 6.40 -12.16 -8.32
N GLU A 147 5.26 -12.66 -8.82
CA GLU A 147 5.03 -12.73 -10.27
C GLU A 147 5.12 -11.34 -10.93
N ALA A 148 4.60 -10.31 -10.27
CA ALA A 148 4.66 -8.95 -10.81
C ALA A 148 6.10 -8.42 -10.90
N LEU A 149 6.94 -8.72 -9.90
CA LEU A 149 8.37 -8.41 -9.94
C LEU A 149 9.07 -9.13 -11.10
N GLU A 150 8.80 -10.41 -11.29
CA GLU A 150 9.36 -11.21 -12.41
C GLU A 150 8.93 -10.68 -13.78
N LYS A 151 7.70 -10.16 -13.88
CA LYS A 151 7.16 -9.51 -15.08
C LYS A 151 7.67 -8.07 -15.29
N GLY A 152 8.56 -7.57 -14.43
CA GLY A 152 9.16 -6.23 -14.56
C GLY A 152 8.25 -5.08 -14.13
N LEU A 153 7.32 -5.30 -13.19
CA LEU A 153 6.49 -4.23 -12.62
C LEU A 153 7.33 -3.09 -12.04
N ALA A 154 8.45 -3.43 -11.39
CA ALA A 154 9.39 -2.47 -10.85
C ALA A 154 10.46 -2.11 -11.88
N THR A 155 10.56 -0.83 -12.22
CA THR A 155 11.54 -0.29 -13.17
C THR A 155 12.73 0.41 -12.49
N SER A 156 12.65 0.60 -11.17
CA SER A 156 13.73 1.18 -10.36
C SER A 156 13.95 0.40 -9.05
N PRO A 157 15.12 0.51 -8.41
CA PRO A 157 15.38 -0.13 -7.11
C PRO A 157 14.41 0.30 -6.00
N GLU A 158 13.95 1.55 -6.03
CA GLU A 158 12.97 2.08 -5.07
C GLU A 158 11.60 1.42 -5.29
N GLN A 159 11.16 1.30 -6.55
CA GLN A 159 9.94 0.58 -6.91
C GLN A 159 10.02 -0.90 -6.49
N GLU A 160 11.15 -1.56 -6.75
CA GLU A 160 11.35 -2.95 -6.34
C GLU A 160 11.27 -3.09 -4.82
N ARG A 161 11.97 -2.22 -4.08
CA ARG A 161 11.93 -2.18 -2.62
C ARG A 161 10.50 -2.06 -2.13
N ASP A 162 9.72 -1.14 -2.68
CA ASP A 162 8.34 -0.88 -2.26
C ASP A 162 7.45 -2.11 -2.52
N VAL A 163 7.55 -2.77 -3.68
CA VAL A 163 6.80 -4.01 -3.96
C VAL A 163 7.20 -5.16 -3.03
N ARG A 164 8.50 -5.32 -2.73
CA ARG A 164 8.99 -6.35 -1.82
C ARG A 164 8.54 -6.13 -0.38
N ILE A 165 8.44 -4.88 0.06
CA ILE A 165 7.86 -4.50 1.36
C ILE A 165 6.37 -4.90 1.40
N LEU A 166 5.61 -4.62 0.34
CA LEU A 166 4.20 -4.99 0.26
C LEU A 166 4.01 -6.51 0.31
N ALA A 167 4.83 -7.28 -0.41
CA ALA A 167 4.82 -8.74 -0.36
C ALA A 167 5.12 -9.26 1.05
N TRP A 168 6.16 -8.72 1.69
CA TRP A 168 6.54 -9.06 3.06
C TRP A 168 5.42 -8.75 4.07
N TRP A 169 4.78 -7.59 3.98
CA TRP A 169 3.64 -7.25 4.81
C TRP A 169 2.46 -8.18 4.58
N ARG A 170 2.21 -8.56 3.32
CA ARG A 170 1.09 -9.43 2.97
C ARG A 170 1.22 -10.81 3.59
N ARG A 171 2.43 -11.37 3.61
CA ARG A 171 2.74 -12.61 4.35
C ARG A 171 2.43 -12.47 5.83
N ASN A 172 2.76 -11.32 6.40
CA ASN A 172 2.63 -11.07 7.84
C ASN A 172 1.22 -10.65 8.28
N ASP A 173 0.28 -10.43 7.36
CA ASP A 173 -1.10 -10.06 7.69
C ASP A 173 -1.82 -11.12 8.54
N ALA A 174 -1.47 -12.40 8.39
CA ALA A 174 -2.03 -13.47 9.20
C ALA A 174 -1.73 -13.25 10.70
N PHE A 175 -0.49 -12.90 11.03
CA PHE A 175 -0.07 -12.67 12.42
C PHE A 175 -0.64 -11.38 13.02
N ARG A 176 -1.04 -10.41 12.19
CA ARG A 176 -1.61 -9.13 12.63
C ARG A 176 -3.03 -9.25 13.16
N ASN A 177 -3.85 -10.11 12.56
CA ASN A 177 -5.28 -10.15 12.86
C ASN A 177 -5.69 -11.24 13.84
N SER A 178 -4.97 -12.37 13.89
CA SER A 178 -5.45 -13.53 14.63
C SER A 178 -4.95 -13.62 16.08
N GLY A 179 -4.03 -12.75 16.51
CA GLY A 179 -3.46 -12.75 17.88
C GLY A 179 -2.61 -13.98 18.23
N ARG A 180 -2.84 -15.11 17.55
CA ARG A 180 -2.02 -16.32 17.43
C ARG A 180 -2.27 -16.96 16.05
N PRO A 181 -1.27 -17.55 15.40
CA PRO A 181 -1.51 -18.38 14.21
C PRO A 181 -2.47 -19.51 14.59
N GLN A 182 -3.60 -19.63 13.87
CA GLN A 182 -4.74 -20.47 14.25
C GLN A 182 -4.39 -21.96 14.35
N ASP A 183 -3.30 -22.39 13.69
CA ASP A 183 -2.92 -23.81 13.60
C ASP A 183 -1.52 -24.15 14.13
N GLY A 184 -0.82 -23.20 14.78
CA GLY A 184 0.51 -23.45 15.37
C GLY A 184 1.63 -23.82 14.39
N ARG A 185 1.32 -24.10 13.12
CA ARG A 185 2.28 -24.27 12.03
C ARG A 185 2.70 -22.91 11.53
N ILE A 186 3.84 -22.46 12.04
CA ILE A 186 4.65 -21.48 11.33
C ILE A 186 5.31 -22.29 10.21
N ASP A 187 4.67 -22.33 9.05
CA ASP A 187 5.31 -22.92 7.88
C ASP A 187 6.63 -22.17 7.67
N ALA A 188 7.73 -22.93 7.63
CA ALA A 188 9.04 -22.39 7.34
C ALA A 188 8.94 -21.50 6.09
N ALA A 189 9.63 -20.36 6.10
CA ALA A 189 9.59 -19.44 4.98
C ALA A 189 9.88 -20.21 3.69
N SER A 190 8.98 -20.12 2.71
CA SER A 190 9.22 -20.71 1.41
C SER A 190 10.52 -20.16 0.84
N GLU A 191 11.22 -20.93 0.01
CA GLU A 191 12.49 -20.50 -0.59
C GLU A 191 12.32 -19.19 -1.38
N VAL A 192 11.15 -18.98 -2.00
CA VAL A 192 10.80 -17.73 -2.69
C VAL A 192 10.73 -16.57 -1.70
N CYS A 193 10.12 -16.77 -0.54
CA CYS A 193 10.01 -15.75 0.48
C CYS A 193 11.38 -15.40 1.10
N ARG A 194 12.22 -16.41 1.38
CA ARG A 194 13.59 -16.21 1.87
C ARG A 194 14.40 -15.36 0.88
N LYS A 195 14.37 -15.71 -0.41
CA LYS A 195 15.02 -14.91 -1.48
C LYS A 195 14.49 -13.47 -1.51
N ASN A 196 13.18 -13.27 -1.33
CA ASN A 196 12.60 -11.94 -1.26
C ASN A 196 13.17 -11.12 -0.09
N LEU A 197 13.24 -11.70 1.11
CA LEU A 197 13.78 -11.04 2.30
C LEU A 197 15.26 -10.70 2.13
N GLU A 198 16.06 -11.59 1.54
CA GLU A 198 17.48 -11.32 1.27
C GLU A 198 17.69 -10.14 0.32
N VAL A 199 16.92 -10.07 -0.77
CA VAL A 199 16.97 -8.92 -1.69
C VAL A 199 16.49 -7.66 -0.98
N LEU A 200 15.38 -7.75 -0.23
CA LEU A 200 14.83 -6.61 0.51
C LEU A 200 15.84 -6.07 1.54
N ALA A 201 16.54 -6.94 2.28
CA ALA A 201 17.57 -6.54 3.23
C ALA A 201 18.72 -5.75 2.57
N ARG A 202 19.04 -6.06 1.31
CA ARG A 202 20.03 -5.31 0.51
C ARG A 202 19.48 -3.99 -0.04
N LEU A 203 18.18 -3.93 -0.37
CA LEU A 203 17.53 -2.71 -0.86
C LEU A 203 17.19 -1.71 0.25
N LEU A 204 17.08 -2.17 1.51
CA LEU A 204 16.89 -1.31 2.69
C LEU A 204 18.21 -0.65 3.12
N VAL A 205 18.86 0.05 2.18
CA VAL A 205 20.02 0.91 2.44
C VAL A 205 19.55 2.34 2.73
N GLY A 206 20.04 2.93 3.80
CA GLY A 206 19.71 4.31 4.15
C GLY A 206 20.01 4.66 5.61
N GLU A 207 20.24 5.94 5.85
CA GLU A 207 20.56 6.49 7.16
C GLU A 207 19.31 6.77 8.02
N ALA A 208 18.13 6.81 7.39
CA ALA A 208 16.89 7.01 8.11
C ALA A 208 16.65 5.85 9.09
N GLU A 209 16.50 6.16 10.38
CA GLU A 209 16.35 5.14 11.43
C GLU A 209 15.19 4.18 11.17
N LYS A 210 14.09 4.67 10.57
CA LYS A 210 12.96 3.82 10.16
C LYS A 210 13.37 2.74 9.13
N VAL A 211 14.24 3.09 8.18
CA VAL A 211 14.78 2.12 7.20
C VAL A 211 15.68 1.11 7.92
N ARG A 212 16.49 1.56 8.90
CA ARG A 212 17.31 0.68 9.74
C ARG A 212 16.45 -0.27 10.58
N LEU A 213 15.35 0.20 11.19
CA LEU A 213 14.40 -0.64 11.91
C LEU A 213 13.82 -1.74 11.02
N MET A 214 13.34 -1.35 9.82
CA MET A 214 12.80 -2.32 8.87
C MET A 214 13.86 -3.34 8.45
N ARG A 215 15.10 -2.90 8.20
CA ARG A 215 16.20 -3.81 7.84
C ARG A 215 16.54 -4.77 8.97
N ALA A 216 16.61 -4.30 10.21
CA ALA A 216 16.87 -5.14 11.37
C ALA A 216 15.78 -6.21 11.54
N GLU A 217 14.51 -5.84 11.35
CA GLU A 217 13.39 -6.78 11.43
C GLU A 217 13.45 -7.85 10.32
N VAL A 218 13.76 -7.45 9.07
CA VAL A 218 13.96 -8.39 7.96
C VAL A 218 15.14 -9.35 8.24
N LEU A 219 16.26 -8.85 8.78
CA LEU A 219 17.40 -9.67 9.17
C LEU A 219 17.05 -10.66 10.29
N ARG A 220 16.26 -10.23 11.28
CA ARG A 220 15.76 -11.10 12.35
C ARG A 220 14.89 -12.22 11.79
N GLU A 221 13.98 -11.92 10.86
CA GLU A 221 13.13 -12.94 10.21
C GLU A 221 13.95 -13.94 9.38
N LEU A 222 15.07 -13.51 8.80
CA LEU A 222 16.04 -14.38 8.13
C LEU A 222 16.88 -15.24 9.10
N GLY A 223 16.79 -15.01 10.42
CA GLY A 223 17.64 -15.67 11.42
C GLY A 223 19.02 -15.03 11.61
N GLU A 224 19.28 -13.89 10.98
CA GLU A 224 20.54 -13.14 11.07
C GLU A 224 20.56 -12.23 12.31
N PHE A 225 20.33 -12.81 13.48
CA PHE A 225 20.06 -12.09 14.75
C PHE A 225 21.17 -11.11 15.15
N GLU A 226 22.43 -11.51 15.01
CA GLU A 226 23.57 -10.65 15.38
C GLU A 226 23.72 -9.46 14.42
N SER A 227 23.46 -9.67 13.14
CA SER A 227 23.40 -8.59 12.15
C SER A 227 22.25 -7.63 12.46
N ALA A 228 21.07 -8.16 12.83
CA ALA A 228 19.94 -7.33 13.26
C ALA A 228 20.29 -6.48 14.49
N LYS A 229 20.87 -7.06 15.55
CA LYS A 229 21.29 -6.33 16.76
C LYS A 229 22.31 -5.23 16.44
N ARG A 230 23.26 -5.48 15.54
CA ARG A 230 24.24 -4.47 15.11
C ARG A 230 23.59 -3.28 14.41
N ILE A 231 22.53 -3.49 13.63
CA ILE A 231 21.77 -2.39 13.02
C ILE A 231 20.95 -1.64 14.08
N LEU A 232 20.33 -2.37 15.03
CA LEU A 232 19.54 -1.78 16.10
C LEU A 232 20.37 -0.87 17.02
N SER A 233 21.64 -1.21 17.29
CA SER A 233 22.52 -0.38 18.13
C SER A 233 22.90 0.97 17.49
N GLN A 234 22.66 1.14 16.20
CA GLN A 234 22.89 2.40 15.47
C GLN A 234 21.70 3.36 15.55
N ILE A 235 20.59 2.94 16.17
CA ILE A 235 19.37 3.74 16.31
C ILE A 235 19.41 4.38 17.69
N SER A 236 19.40 5.72 17.72
CA SER A 236 19.62 6.49 18.94
C SER A 236 18.42 7.33 19.33
N SER A 237 17.47 7.55 18.42
CA SER A 237 16.28 8.34 18.72
C SER A 237 15.48 7.77 19.89
N PRO A 238 15.05 8.63 20.84
CA PRO A 238 14.17 8.21 21.93
C PRO A 238 12.83 7.69 21.42
N ASP A 239 12.35 8.15 20.26
CA ASP A 239 11.05 7.76 19.68
C ASP A 239 11.01 6.27 19.29
N HIS A 240 12.17 5.69 18.97
CA HIS A 240 12.31 4.30 18.55
C HIS A 240 12.80 3.38 19.67
N ARG A 241 13.12 3.90 20.85
CA ARG A 241 13.77 3.14 21.93
C ARG A 241 13.01 1.87 22.31
N GLU A 242 11.69 1.99 22.44
CA GLU A 242 10.85 0.87 22.86
C GLU A 242 10.73 -0.21 21.76
N ILE A 243 10.63 0.22 20.49
CA ILE A 243 10.62 -0.68 19.34
C ILE A 243 11.95 -1.43 19.25
N VAL A 244 13.08 -0.71 19.38
CA VAL A 244 14.43 -1.31 19.41
C VAL A 244 14.54 -2.34 20.53
N ARG A 245 14.07 -2.02 21.74
CA ARG A 245 14.08 -2.96 22.87
C ARG A 245 13.30 -4.23 22.58
N GLN A 246 12.12 -4.12 21.98
CA GLN A 246 11.30 -5.27 21.62
C GLN A 246 11.97 -6.14 20.56
N ILE A 247 12.47 -5.56 19.46
CA ILE A 247 13.13 -6.33 18.41
C ILE A 247 14.39 -7.02 18.97
N SER A 248 15.20 -6.33 19.77
CA SER A 248 16.37 -6.93 20.42
C SER A 248 15.99 -8.12 21.30
N SER A 249 14.92 -8.00 22.11
CA SER A 249 14.41 -9.10 22.94
C SER A 249 13.95 -10.30 22.11
N LEU A 250 13.35 -10.06 20.93
CA LEU A 250 12.97 -11.13 19.99
C LEU A 250 14.21 -11.81 19.39
N CYS A 251 15.26 -11.04 19.08
CA CYS A 251 16.55 -11.59 18.64
C CYS A 251 17.20 -12.45 19.73
N ASP A 252 17.19 -12.02 20.99
CA ASP A 252 17.73 -12.79 22.12
C ASP A 252 16.99 -14.11 22.33
N SER A 253 15.69 -14.13 22.01
CA SER A 253 14.83 -15.32 22.10
C SER A 253 14.85 -16.17 20.83
N VAL A 254 15.66 -15.82 19.82
CA VAL A 254 15.79 -16.52 18.52
C VAL A 254 14.43 -16.65 17.82
N GLU A 255 13.51 -15.71 18.04
CA GLU A 255 12.21 -15.71 17.39
C GLU A 255 12.35 -15.14 15.97
N THR A 256 11.93 -15.87 14.95
CA THR A 256 11.92 -15.41 13.55
C THR A 256 10.58 -14.84 13.10
N CYS A 257 9.48 -15.14 13.80
CA CYS A 257 8.16 -14.65 13.43
C CYS A 257 8.02 -13.13 13.62
N VAL A 258 7.36 -12.46 12.68
CA VAL A 258 7.00 -11.04 12.81
C VAL A 258 5.82 -10.88 13.77
N ARG A 259 5.91 -9.88 14.66
CA ARG A 259 4.87 -9.54 15.64
C ARG A 259 4.53 -8.06 15.57
N GLU A 260 3.31 -7.70 15.95
CA GLU A 260 2.95 -6.28 16.14
C GLU A 260 3.78 -5.73 17.31
N LEU A 261 4.62 -4.73 17.02
CA LEU A 261 5.42 -4.03 18.02
C LEU A 261 4.58 -2.90 18.61
N LEU A 262 4.37 -2.92 19.93
CA LEU A 262 3.50 -1.96 20.60
C LEU A 262 4.31 -0.80 21.16
N PRO A 263 3.98 0.46 20.86
CA PRO A 263 4.62 1.59 21.52
C PRO A 263 4.32 1.57 23.02
N ALA A 264 5.25 2.08 23.84
CA ALA A 264 5.18 2.03 25.31
C ALA A 264 3.83 2.54 25.87
N GLN A 265 3.27 3.59 25.26
CA GLN A 265 2.00 4.20 25.68
C GLN A 265 0.80 3.25 25.50
N SER A 266 0.87 2.28 24.59
CA SER A 266 -0.21 1.31 24.36
C SER A 266 -0.16 0.10 25.28
N GLN A 267 0.98 -0.17 25.94
CA GLN A 267 1.11 -1.30 26.86
C GLN A 267 0.49 -1.00 28.22
N ALA A 268 0.59 0.25 28.70
CA ALA A 268 0.02 0.68 29.99
C ALA A 268 -1.52 0.63 30.04
N ALA A 269 -2.20 0.65 28.89
CA ALA A 269 -3.66 0.59 28.81
C ALA A 269 -4.22 -0.85 28.81
N ARG A 270 -3.37 -1.88 28.83
CA ARG A 270 -3.77 -3.30 28.77
C ARG A 270 -3.51 -4.07 30.06
N GLY A 271 -2.87 -3.46 31.07
CA GLY A 271 -2.64 -4.03 32.39
C GLY A 271 -3.56 -3.40 33.42
#